data_AF-A0A222FAI7-F1
#
_entry.id   AF-A0A222FAI7-F1
#
_cell.length_a   1.000
_cell.length_b   1.000
_cell.length_c   1.000
_cell.angle_alpha   90.00
_cell.angle_beta   90.00
_cell.angle_gamma   90.00
#
_symmetry.space_group_name_H-M   'P 1'
#
loop_
_entity.id
_entity.type
_entity.pdbx_description
1 polymer ?
#
loop_
_entity_poly.entity_id
_entity_poly.type
_entity_poly.pdbx_seq_one_letter_code
_entity_poly.pdbx_strand_id
1 'polypeptide(L)'
;MGREPYWLCFAFILVLTGIVINYWFSPMLDAFSASLGSQAVAPDTLDPEALRLEIAMNAEQLQSNPMFAITFFVLELLPLGMLIKRLHDIGHSGFFALLIFVPVLGFIMLIFLGFAPSQAQPNRHGPLPNSFWR
;
A
#
# COMPACT_ATOMS: atom_id res chain seq x y z
N MET A 1 9.01 9.18 22.87
CA MET A 1 7.70 8.98 22.21
C MET A 1 7.36 7.50 22.32
N GLY A 2 6.16 7.16 22.77
CA GLY A 2 5.67 5.78 22.70
C GLY A 2 5.62 5.31 21.24
N ARG A 3 5.66 3.98 21.02
CA ARG A 3 5.56 3.38 19.68
C ARG A 3 4.10 3.31 19.19
N GLU A 4 3.15 3.57 20.08
CA GLU A 4 1.70 3.47 19.81
C GLU A 4 1.23 4.39 18.68
N PRO A 5 1.60 5.70 18.63
CA PRO A 5 1.16 6.56 17.54
C PRO A 5 1.65 6.08 16.17
N TYR A 6 2.84 5.47 16.12
CA TYR A 6 3.37 4.88 14.90
C TYR A 6 2.50 3.72 14.42
N TRP A 7 2.18 2.78 15.31
CA TRP A 7 1.34 1.63 14.98
C TRP A 7 -0.09 2.02 14.63
N LEU A 8 -0.65 3.06 15.28
CA LEU A 8 -1.96 3.61 14.92
C LEU A 8 -1.95 4.21 13.52
N CYS A 9 -0.96 5.03 13.17
CA CYS A 9 -0.86 5.57 11.83
C CYS A 9 -0.59 4.48 10.79
N PHE A 10 0.23 3.47 11.11
CA PHE A 10 0.45 2.32 10.25
C PHE A 10 -0.86 1.57 9.98
N ALA A 11 -1.63 1.25 11.02
CA ALA A 11 -2.93 0.58 10.88
C ALA A 11 -3.92 1.43 10.07
N PHE A 12 -3.97 2.73 10.30
CA PHE A 12 -4.80 3.65 9.52
C PHE A 12 -4.44 3.63 8.03
N ILE A 13 -3.14 3.68 7.70
CA ILE A 13 -2.67 3.59 6.32
C ILE A 13 -3.01 2.22 5.71
N LEU A 14 -2.83 1.12 6.45
CA LEU A 14 -3.21 -0.21 5.96
C LEU A 14 -4.70 -0.31 5.65
N VAL A 15 -5.56 0.29 6.48
CA VAL A 15 -7.01 0.30 6.24
C VAL A 15 -7.33 1.10 4.98
N LEU A 16 -6.77 2.31 4.83
CA LEU A 16 -7.01 3.13 3.64
C LEU A 16 -6.51 2.46 2.36
N THR A 17 -5.26 1.97 2.38
CA THR A 17 -4.67 1.26 1.25
C THR A 17 -5.43 -0.03 0.96
N GLY A 18 -5.90 -0.75 1.98
CA GLY A 18 -6.72 -1.95 1.83
C GLY A 18 -8.07 -1.68 1.18
N ILE A 19 -8.77 -0.59 1.56
CA ILE A 19 -10.03 -0.17 0.94
C ILE A 19 -9.81 0.15 -0.54
N VAL A 20 -8.75 0.90 -0.86
CA VAL A 20 -8.40 1.21 -2.25
C VAL A 20 -8.05 -0.08 -2.99
N ILE A 21 -7.13 -0.91 -2.51
CA ILE A 21 -6.82 -2.19 -3.17
C ILE A 21 -8.08 -3.03 -3.38
N ASN A 22 -8.98 -3.12 -2.41
CA ASN A 22 -10.24 -3.87 -2.53
C ASN A 22 -11.16 -3.30 -3.63
N TYR A 23 -11.37 -1.98 -3.66
CA TYR A 23 -12.16 -1.32 -4.71
C TYR A 23 -11.59 -1.55 -6.11
N TRP A 24 -10.26 -1.60 -6.20
CA TRP A 24 -9.53 -1.75 -7.45
C TRP A 24 -9.47 -3.20 -7.95
N PHE A 25 -9.29 -4.14 -7.04
CA PHE A 25 -9.19 -5.57 -7.35
C PHE A 25 -10.55 -6.27 -7.37
N SER A 26 -11.63 -5.68 -6.83
CA SER A 26 -12.93 -6.36 -6.83
C SER A 26 -13.41 -6.76 -8.23
N PRO A 27 -13.33 -5.92 -9.28
CA PRO A 27 -13.76 -6.33 -10.62
C PRO A 27 -12.87 -7.42 -11.22
N MET A 28 -11.56 -7.40 -10.89
CA MET A 28 -10.63 -8.46 -11.27
C MET A 28 -10.99 -9.79 -10.61
N LEU A 29 -11.31 -9.77 -9.32
CA LEU A 29 -11.66 -10.95 -8.55
C LEU A 29 -13.01 -11.52 -9.01
N ASP A 30 -13.97 -10.67 -9.33
CA ASP A 30 -15.26 -11.06 -9.88
C ASP A 30 -15.10 -11.69 -11.27
N ALA A 31 -14.28 -11.09 -12.15
CA ALA A 31 -13.96 -11.66 -13.46
C ALA A 31 -13.21 -13.00 -13.34
N PHE A 32 -12.28 -13.12 -12.41
CA PHE A 32 -11.58 -14.38 -12.13
C PHE A 32 -12.54 -15.46 -11.61
N SER A 33 -13.39 -15.10 -10.66
CA SER A 33 -14.45 -15.99 -10.12
C SER A 33 -15.41 -16.43 -11.23
N ALA A 34 -15.83 -15.51 -12.10
CA ALA A 34 -16.66 -15.83 -13.27
C ALA A 34 -15.94 -16.76 -14.25
N SER A 35 -14.63 -16.59 -14.48
CA SER A 35 -13.83 -17.49 -15.32
C SER A 35 -13.70 -18.91 -14.74
N LEU A 36 -13.65 -19.03 -13.41
CA LEU A 36 -13.68 -20.31 -12.71
C LEU A 36 -15.09 -20.95 -12.75
N GLY A 37 -16.14 -20.14 -12.61
CA GLY A 37 -17.54 -20.58 -12.63
C GLY A 37 -18.09 -20.87 -14.03
N SER A 38 -17.56 -20.22 -15.07
CA SER A 38 -17.92 -20.39 -16.48
C SER A 38 -17.66 -21.81 -16.99
N GLN A 39 -16.72 -22.54 -16.38
CA GLN A 39 -16.47 -23.96 -16.68
C GLN A 39 -17.66 -24.88 -16.34
N ALA A 40 -18.68 -24.39 -15.61
CA ALA A 40 -19.87 -25.15 -15.24
C ALA A 40 -21.09 -24.88 -16.16
N VAL A 41 -21.02 -23.93 -17.11
CA VAL A 41 -22.14 -23.59 -18.00
C VAL A 41 -22.03 -24.38 -19.30
N ALA A 42 -23.06 -25.17 -19.61
CA ALA A 42 -23.13 -25.98 -20.82
C ALA A 42 -23.06 -25.09 -22.09
N PRO A 43 -22.28 -25.47 -23.12
CA PRO A 43 -21.93 -24.62 -24.26
C PRO A 43 -23.09 -24.25 -25.21
N ASP A 44 -24.31 -24.70 -24.92
CA ASP A 44 -25.41 -24.72 -25.90
C ASP A 44 -26.39 -23.55 -25.76
N THR A 45 -26.28 -22.73 -24.70
CA THR A 45 -27.29 -21.69 -24.36
C THR A 45 -26.81 -20.24 -24.50
N LEU A 46 -25.53 -19.99 -24.78
CA LEU A 46 -24.98 -18.64 -24.91
C LEU A 46 -24.52 -18.41 -26.34
N ASP A 47 -25.07 -17.38 -26.99
CA ASP A 47 -24.56 -16.92 -28.28
C ASP A 47 -23.04 -16.66 -28.14
N PRO A 48 -22.18 -17.31 -28.95
CA PRO A 48 -20.74 -17.21 -28.80
C PRO A 48 -20.21 -15.78 -28.92
N GLU A 49 -20.92 -14.91 -29.65
CA GLU A 49 -20.61 -13.48 -29.74
C GLU A 49 -20.91 -12.74 -28.44
N ALA A 50 -22.01 -13.04 -27.75
CA ALA A 50 -22.39 -12.39 -26.51
C ALA A 50 -21.39 -12.70 -25.39
N LEU A 51 -20.96 -13.97 -25.28
CA LEU A 51 -19.93 -14.38 -24.33
C LEU A 51 -18.57 -13.74 -24.62
N ARG A 52 -18.20 -13.64 -25.90
CA ARG A 52 -16.97 -12.97 -26.33
C ARG A 52 -17.01 -11.47 -26.04
N LEU A 53 -18.16 -10.83 -26.23
CA LEU A 53 -18.37 -9.43 -25.94
C LEU A 53 -18.28 -9.15 -24.43
N GLU A 54 -18.89 -10.00 -23.60
CA GLU A 54 -18.80 -9.90 -22.14
C GLU A 54 -17.37 -10.06 -21.63
N ILE A 55 -16.62 -11.06 -22.12
CA ILE A 55 -15.21 -11.26 -21.77
C ILE A 55 -14.35 -10.06 -22.24
N ALA A 56 -14.59 -9.54 -23.45
CA ALA A 56 -13.86 -8.39 -23.97
C ALA A 56 -14.14 -7.11 -23.17
N MET A 57 -15.40 -6.85 -22.81
CA MET A 57 -15.79 -5.70 -21.97
C MET A 57 -15.16 -5.78 -20.58
N ASN A 58 -15.17 -6.96 -19.94
CA ASN A 58 -14.55 -7.17 -18.63
C ASN A 58 -13.01 -7.05 -18.70
N ALA A 59 -12.40 -7.48 -19.80
CA ALA A 59 -10.95 -7.38 -20.02
C ALA A 59 -10.48 -5.92 -20.19
N GLU A 60 -11.26 -5.07 -20.86
CA GLU A 60 -10.96 -3.64 -20.96
C GLU A 60 -11.07 -2.92 -19.60
N GLN A 61 -12.11 -3.25 -18.83
CA GLN A 61 -12.33 -2.67 -17.50
C GLN A 61 -11.22 -3.03 -16.50
N LEU A 62 -10.59 -4.19 -16.68
CA LEU A 62 -9.43 -4.63 -15.91
C LEU A 62 -8.14 -3.86 -16.28
N GLN A 63 -7.99 -3.44 -17.54
CA GLN A 63 -6.80 -2.74 -18.02
C GLN A 63 -6.85 -1.23 -17.83
N SER A 64 -8.04 -0.62 -17.79
CA SER A 64 -8.22 0.82 -17.97
C SER A 64 -8.60 1.60 -16.71
N ASN A 65 -8.05 1.27 -15.53
CA ASN A 65 -8.28 2.11 -14.35
C ASN A 65 -7.08 3.07 -14.11
N PRO A 66 -7.02 4.23 -14.82
CA PRO A 66 -5.88 5.15 -14.77
C PRO A 66 -5.70 5.81 -13.41
N MET A 67 -6.72 5.76 -12.55
CA MET A 67 -6.66 6.33 -11.21
C MET A 67 -5.72 5.55 -10.27
N PHE A 68 -5.15 4.40 -10.69
CA PHE A 68 -4.50 3.45 -9.76
C PHE A 68 -3.24 4.06 -9.25
N ALA A 69 -2.39 4.40 -10.21
CA ALA A 69 -1.10 4.98 -9.99
C ALA A 69 -1.23 6.29 -9.22
N ILE A 70 -2.24 7.11 -9.55
CA ILE A 70 -2.47 8.39 -8.88
C ILE A 70 -2.88 8.17 -7.42
N THR A 71 -3.91 7.36 -7.16
CA THR A 71 -4.40 7.11 -5.81
C THR A 71 -3.37 6.39 -4.94
N PHE A 72 -2.71 5.37 -5.48
CA PHE A 72 -1.59 4.69 -4.83
C PHE A 72 -0.46 5.66 -4.47
N PHE A 73 -0.01 6.47 -5.42
CA PHE A 73 1.07 7.43 -5.19
C PHE A 73 0.70 8.45 -4.11
N VAL A 74 -0.53 8.99 -4.14
CA VAL A 74 -1.00 9.96 -3.15
C VAL A 74 -1.07 9.34 -1.75
N LEU A 75 -1.51 8.07 -1.63
CA LEU A 75 -1.58 7.38 -0.35
C LEU A 75 -0.19 7.18 0.27
N GLU A 76 0.83 6.84 -0.53
CA GLU A 76 2.19 6.62 -0.03
C GLU A 76 2.90 7.92 0.43
N LEU A 77 2.38 9.09 0.06
CA LEU A 77 2.87 10.36 0.60
C LEU A 77 2.50 10.56 2.08
N LEU A 78 1.41 9.96 2.56
CA LEU A 78 0.93 10.09 3.94
C LEU A 78 1.98 9.60 4.99
N PRO A 79 2.56 8.39 4.87
CA PRO A 79 3.58 7.91 5.81
C PRO A 79 4.95 8.58 5.67
N LEU A 80 5.21 9.32 4.59
CA LEU A 80 6.56 9.74 4.21
C LEU A 80 7.26 10.53 5.33
N GLY A 81 6.57 11.49 5.93
CA GLY A 81 7.11 12.30 7.04
C GLY A 81 7.43 11.48 8.29
N MET A 82 6.60 10.47 8.60
CA MET A 82 6.85 9.57 9.73
C MET A 82 8.05 8.67 9.48
N LEU A 83 8.19 8.13 8.26
CA LEU A 83 9.32 7.29 7.88
C LEU A 83 10.63 8.06 7.95
N ILE A 84 10.66 9.29 7.41
CA ILE A 84 11.82 10.18 7.52
C ILE A 84 12.19 10.38 8.98
N LYS A 85 11.21 10.68 9.85
CA LYS A 85 11.44 10.85 11.28
C LYS A 85 12.00 9.57 11.92
N ARG A 86 11.44 8.40 11.63
CA ARG A 86 11.91 7.12 12.18
C ARG A 86 13.30 6.75 11.69
N LEU A 87 13.63 7.04 10.42
CA LEU A 87 14.98 6.88 9.88
C LEU A 87 15.98 7.78 10.61
N HIS A 88 15.60 9.04 10.84
CA HIS A 88 16.43 9.97 11.61
C HIS A 88 16.59 9.52 13.06
N ASP A 89 15.54 8.99 13.70
CA ASP A 89 15.61 8.46 15.06
C ASP A 89 16.64 7.31 15.19
N ILE A 90 16.79 6.49 14.14
CA ILE A 90 17.77 5.40 14.10
C ILE A 90 19.12 5.81 13.48
N GLY A 91 19.32 7.10 13.18
CA GLY A 91 20.57 7.68 12.66
C GLY A 91 20.85 7.47 11.17
N HIS A 92 19.87 6.93 10.43
CA HIS A 92 19.94 6.76 8.98
C HIS A 92 19.40 7.99 8.24
N SER A 93 19.75 8.13 6.96
CA SER A 93 19.26 9.22 6.11
C SER A 93 17.77 9.08 5.83
N GLY A 94 17.01 10.17 5.92
CA GLY A 94 15.60 10.21 5.50
C GLY A 94 15.37 9.86 4.03
N PHE A 95 16.41 9.88 3.19
CA PHE A 95 16.33 9.47 1.79
C PHE A 95 15.82 8.03 1.62
N PHE A 96 16.13 7.13 2.56
CA PHE A 96 15.62 5.76 2.52
C PHE A 96 14.09 5.69 2.61
N ALA A 97 13.40 6.75 3.07
CA ALA A 97 11.95 6.78 3.11
C ALA A 97 11.30 6.63 1.72
N LEU A 98 12.01 7.01 0.65
CA LEU A 98 11.53 6.88 -0.73
C LEU A 98 11.34 5.42 -1.16
N LEU A 99 11.90 4.44 -0.43
CA LEU A 99 11.63 3.01 -0.66
C LEU A 99 10.16 2.65 -0.49
N ILE A 100 9.34 3.53 0.13
CA ILE A 100 7.90 3.32 0.25
C ILE A 100 7.19 3.23 -1.11
N PHE A 101 7.70 3.90 -2.14
CA PHE A 101 7.14 3.83 -3.49
C PHE A 101 7.36 2.47 -4.18
N VAL A 102 8.17 1.58 -3.59
CA VAL A 102 8.33 0.20 -4.05
C VAL A 102 7.47 -0.69 -3.12
N PRO A 103 6.32 -1.21 -3.57
CA PRO A 103 5.29 -1.77 -2.67
C PRO A 103 5.81 -2.78 -1.65
N VAL A 104 6.60 -3.76 -2.11
CA VAL A 104 7.14 -4.83 -1.26
C VAL A 104 8.20 -4.28 -0.28
N LEU A 105 9.12 -3.44 -0.76
CA LEU A 105 10.18 -2.88 0.07
C LEU A 105 9.64 -1.84 1.07
N GLY A 106 8.68 -1.03 0.64
CA GLY A 106 7.98 -0.05 1.47
C GLY A 106 7.24 -0.69 2.62
N PHE A 107 6.51 -1.77 2.35
CA PHE A 107 5.80 -2.53 3.37
C PHE A 107 6.76 -3.16 4.39
N ILE A 108 7.83 -3.81 3.91
CA ILE A 108 8.87 -4.38 4.79
C ILE A 108 9.52 -3.28 5.64
N MET A 109 9.83 -2.14 5.05
CA MET A 109 10.46 -1.00 5.73
C MET A 109 9.56 -0.44 6.84
N LEU A 110 8.26 -0.28 6.59
CA LEU A 110 7.30 0.16 7.61
C LEU A 110 7.29 -0.79 8.81
N ILE A 111 7.17 -2.09 8.57
CA ILE A 111 7.19 -3.08 9.67
C ILE A 111 8.52 -3.01 10.44
N PHE A 112 9.65 -3.01 9.71
CA PHE A 112 10.98 -2.97 10.31
C PHE A 112 11.22 -1.72 11.18
N LEU A 113 10.89 -0.53 10.67
CA LEU A 113 11.02 0.73 11.41
C LEU A 113 10.09 0.81 12.62
N GLY A 114 8.94 0.12 12.56
CA GLY A 114 8.01 -0.03 13.68
C GLY A 114 8.61 -0.75 14.87
N PHE A 115 9.54 -1.68 14.65
CA PHE A 115 10.26 -2.44 15.70
C PHE A 115 11.67 -1.92 16.01
N ALA A 116 12.33 -1.24 15.07
CA ALA A 116 13.69 -0.72 15.26
C ALA A 116 13.79 0.23 16.47
N PRO A 117 14.71 0.02 17.44
CA PRO A 117 14.90 0.93 18.56
C PRO A 117 15.54 2.24 18.09
N SER A 118 15.12 3.38 18.65
CA SER A 118 15.77 4.68 18.40
C SER A 118 17.17 4.70 19.01
N GLN A 119 18.08 5.51 18.45
CA GLN A 119 19.41 5.70 19.03
C GLN A 119 19.33 6.43 20.38
N ALA A 120 20.06 5.92 21.38
CA ALA A 120 20.12 6.50 22.72
C ALA A 120 21.10 7.67 22.84
N GLN A 121 21.89 7.93 21.80
CA GLN A 121 22.86 9.03 21.74
C GLN A 121 22.35 10.11 20.78
N PRO A 122 22.78 11.38 20.97
CA PRO A 122 22.61 12.41 19.95
C PRO A 122 23.15 11.93 18.61
N ASN A 123 22.44 12.22 17.53
CA ASN A 123 22.85 11.84 16.19
C ASN A 123 23.00 13.07 15.28
N ARG A 124 23.40 12.85 14.03
CA ARG A 124 23.62 13.94 13.05
C ARG A 124 22.37 14.80 12.79
N HIS A 125 21.18 14.29 13.10
CA HIS A 125 19.89 14.94 12.87
C HIS A 125 19.38 15.71 14.10
N GLY A 126 20.09 15.65 15.23
CA GLY A 126 19.79 16.49 16.39
C GLY A 126 20.08 15.84 17.75
N PRO A 127 19.95 16.63 18.83
CA PRO A 127 20.07 16.14 20.19
C PRO A 127 18.85 15.31 20.62
N LEU A 128 18.99 14.60 21.74
CA LEU A 128 17.96 13.71 22.26
C LEU A 128 16.64 14.46 22.52
N PRO A 129 15.48 13.79 22.36
CA PRO A 129 14.20 14.35 22.77
C PRO A 129 14.26 14.80 24.24
N ASN A 130 13.74 16.00 24.52
CA ASN A 130 13.71 16.61 25.86
C ASN A 130 15.08 16.95 26.48
N SER A 131 16.16 17.06 25.69
CA SER A 131 17.47 17.44 26.23
C SER A 131 17.60 18.92 26.62
N PHE A 132 16.66 19.78 26.17
CA PHE A 132 16.72 21.23 26.35
C PHE A 132 16.07 21.74 27.65
N TRP A 133 15.33 20.89 28.36
CA TRP A 133 14.71 21.23 29.64
C TRP A 133 15.42 20.42 30.73
N ARG A 134 16.50 20.97 31.28
CA ARG A 134 17.22 20.42 32.43
C ARG A 134 17.08 21.36 33.62
#